data_AF-A0A8J3HRQ2-F1
#
_entry.id   AF-A0A8J3HRQ2-F1
#
_cell.length_a   1.000
_cell.length_b   1.000
_cell.length_c   1.000
_cell.angle_alpha   90.00
_cell.angle_beta   90.00
_cell.angle_gamma   90.00
#
_symmetry.space_group_name_H-M   'P 1'
#
loop_
_entity.id
_entity.type
_entity.pdbx_description
1 polymer ?
#
loop_
_entity_poly.entity_id
_entity_poly.type
_entity_poly.pdbx_seq_one_letter_code
_entity_poly.pdbx_strand_id
1 'polypeptide(L)'
;MVEHEETSQNDELVALREDETRCLRILAACRRFAVNLGGDSGYYATLAQNEEVLLDAFWQVVKAHQDPTGAYDQLFAQRTQRAGLTPTDVQRLKARLQWWLTAQDEEEE
;
A
#
# COMPACT_ATOMS: atom_id res chain seq x y z
N MET A 1 28.55 1.40 11.08
CA MET A 1 28.26 1.04 9.67
C MET A 1 26.78 0.67 9.62
N VAL A 2 25.88 1.65 9.53
CA VAL A 2 24.41 1.42 9.47
C VAL A 2 23.75 2.31 8.39
N GLU A 3 24.48 3.28 7.83
CA GLU A 3 23.94 4.28 6.89
C GLU A 3 23.72 3.78 5.45
N HIS A 4 24.11 2.53 5.13
CA HIS A 4 23.98 2.01 3.76
C HIS A 4 22.61 1.40 3.44
N GLU A 5 21.86 0.87 4.42
CA GLU A 5 20.55 0.24 4.17
C GLU A 5 19.41 1.26 4.07
N GLU A 6 19.38 2.27 4.95
CA GLU A 6 18.34 3.31 4.95
C GLU A 6 18.35 4.16 3.67
N THR A 7 19.54 4.44 3.13
CA THR A 7 19.69 5.19 1.87
C THR A 7 19.14 4.39 0.68
N SER A 8 19.44 3.09 0.62
CA SER A 8 18.96 2.21 -0.45
C SER A 8 17.44 2.08 -0.45
N GLN A 9 16.82 1.94 0.72
CA GLN A 9 15.37 1.84 0.83
C GLN A 9 14.67 3.15 0.43
N ASN A 10 15.24 4.30 0.79
CA ASN A 10 14.69 5.59 0.41
C ASN A 10 14.79 5.81 -1.11
N ASP A 11 15.93 5.46 -1.71
CA ASP A 11 16.13 5.51 -3.16
C ASP A 11 15.13 4.60 -3.92
N GLU A 12 14.82 3.42 -3.37
CA GLU A 12 13.81 2.52 -3.93
C GLU A 12 12.39 3.09 -3.86
N LEU A 13 12.04 3.77 -2.76
CA LEU A 13 10.75 4.44 -2.61
C LEU A 13 10.63 5.65 -3.53
N VAL A 14 11.71 6.42 -3.71
CA VAL A 14 11.77 7.51 -4.69
C VAL A 14 11.62 6.96 -6.10
N ALA A 15 12.37 5.93 -6.47
CA ALA A 15 12.28 5.28 -7.78
C ALA A 15 10.87 4.72 -8.04
N LEU A 16 10.23 4.12 -7.03
CA LEU A 16 8.85 3.67 -7.11
C LEU A 16 7.90 4.85 -7.33
N ARG A 17 8.08 5.96 -6.62
CA ARG A 17 7.28 7.18 -6.82
C ARG A 17 7.48 7.75 -8.21
N GLU A 18 8.67 7.73 -8.77
CA GLU A 18 8.93 8.27 -10.11
C GLU A 18 8.42 7.35 -11.23
N ASP A 19 8.41 6.03 -11.01
CA ASP A 19 7.84 5.07 -11.96
C ASP A 19 6.31 4.98 -11.86
N GLU A 20 5.65 5.90 -12.57
CA GLU A 20 4.19 5.91 -12.68
C GLU A 20 3.61 4.57 -13.17
N THR A 21 4.27 3.89 -14.11
CA THR A 21 3.74 2.64 -14.69
C THR A 21 3.73 1.53 -13.64
N ARG A 22 4.82 1.40 -12.87
CA ARG A 22 4.92 0.44 -11.77
C ARG A 22 3.92 0.76 -10.67
N CYS A 23 3.78 2.02 -10.26
CA CYS A 23 2.76 2.43 -9.29
C CYS A 23 1.34 2.06 -9.75
N LEU A 24 0.96 2.41 -10.97
CA LEU A 24 -0.38 2.15 -11.50
C LEU A 24 -0.66 0.65 -11.60
N ARG A 25 0.33 -0.16 -11.97
CA ARG A 25 0.20 -1.63 -12.00
C ARG A 25 -0.08 -2.22 -10.62
N ILE A 26 0.66 -1.79 -9.60
CA ILE A 26 0.46 -2.23 -8.22
C ILE A 26 -0.94 -1.83 -7.73
N LEU A 27 -1.30 -0.55 -7.90
CA LEU A 27 -2.60 -0.03 -7.47
C LEU A 27 -3.77 -0.72 -8.19
N ALA A 28 -3.63 -1.00 -9.49
CA ALA A 28 -4.64 -1.71 -10.26
C ALA A 28 -4.81 -3.16 -9.80
N ALA A 29 -3.72 -3.85 -9.43
CA ALA A 29 -3.77 -5.19 -8.85
C ALA A 29 -4.51 -5.21 -7.49
N CYS A 30 -4.33 -4.15 -6.69
CA CYS A 30 -5.02 -4.00 -5.40
C CYS A 30 -6.53 -3.79 -5.52
N ARG A 31 -7.04 -3.37 -6.68
CA ARG A 31 -8.46 -3.08 -6.90
C ARG A 31 -9.36 -4.27 -6.63
N ARG A 32 -9.03 -5.45 -7.18
CA ARG A 32 -9.87 -6.65 -6.99
C ARG A 32 -9.90 -7.08 -5.53
N PHE A 33 -8.76 -6.95 -4.84
CA PHE A 33 -8.64 -7.21 -3.42
C PHE A 33 -9.50 -6.23 -2.59
N ALA A 34 -9.43 -4.93 -2.87
CA ALA A 34 -10.23 -3.91 -2.17
C ALA A 34 -11.75 -4.12 -2.31
N VAL A 35 -12.20 -4.57 -3.48
CA VAL A 35 -13.61 -4.92 -3.72
C VAL A 35 -14.01 -6.15 -2.88
N ASN A 36 -13.16 -7.18 -2.84
CA ASN A 36 -13.42 -8.38 -2.07
C ASN A 36 -13.46 -8.11 -0.55
N LEU A 37 -12.62 -7.20 -0.04
CA LEU A 37 -12.64 -6.75 1.36
C LEU A 37 -13.98 -6.12 1.77
N GLY A 38 -14.73 -5.56 0.81
CA GLY A 38 -16.03 -4.93 1.07
C GLY A 38 -17.20 -5.90 1.25
N GLY A 39 -16.99 -7.22 1.07
CA GLY A 39 -18.00 -8.25 1.30
C GLY A 39 -18.06 -8.69 2.77
N ASP A 40 -19.21 -9.25 3.18
CA ASP A 40 -19.60 -9.62 4.56
C ASP A 40 -18.63 -10.51 5.37
N SER A 41 -17.56 -11.02 4.75
CA SER A 41 -16.59 -11.92 5.39
C SER A 41 -15.14 -11.41 5.38
N GLY A 42 -14.85 -10.29 4.71
CA GLY A 42 -13.49 -9.91 4.34
C GLY A 42 -12.65 -9.18 5.40
N TYR A 43 -13.28 -8.57 6.41
CA TYR A 43 -12.57 -7.66 7.33
C TYR A 43 -11.74 -8.38 8.41
N TYR A 44 -12.17 -9.59 8.81
CA TYR A 44 -11.52 -10.41 9.85
C TYR A 44 -11.04 -11.78 9.32
N ALA A 45 -11.15 -12.03 8.01
CA ALA A 45 -10.62 -13.26 7.42
C ALA A 45 -9.08 -13.28 7.50
N THR A 46 -8.47 -14.44 7.65
CA THR A 46 -7.02 -14.59 7.45
C THR A 46 -6.68 -14.21 6.01
N LEU A 47 -5.59 -13.47 5.80
CA LEU A 47 -5.14 -13.14 4.45
C LEU A 47 -4.64 -14.41 3.75
N ALA A 48 -4.98 -14.55 2.48
CA ALA A 48 -4.25 -15.49 1.63
C ALA A 48 -2.87 -14.92 1.28
N GLN A 49 -1.89 -15.79 1.00
CA GLN A 49 -0.52 -15.38 0.67
C GLN A 49 -0.45 -14.35 -0.48
N ASN A 50 -1.32 -14.46 -1.48
CA ASN A 50 -1.40 -13.51 -2.58
C ASN A 50 -1.94 -12.13 -2.14
N GLU A 51 -2.72 -12.06 -1.07
CA GLU A 51 -3.28 -10.82 -0.52
C GLU A 51 -2.27 -10.10 0.37
N GLU A 52 -1.44 -10.83 1.10
CA GLU A 52 -0.30 -10.29 1.84
C GLU A 52 0.69 -9.59 0.90
N VAL A 53 1.06 -10.24 -0.20
CA VAL A 53 1.95 -9.63 -1.22
C VAL A 53 1.34 -8.36 -1.82
N LEU A 54 0.01 -8.32 -2.02
CA LEU A 54 -0.67 -7.12 -2.51
C LEU A 54 -0.71 -6.01 -1.46
N LEU A 55 -0.91 -6.34 -0.19
CA LEU A 55 -0.89 -5.37 0.92
C LEU A 55 0.50 -4.80 1.15
N ASP A 56 1.54 -5.62 1.11
CA ASP A 56 2.93 -5.16 1.18
C ASP A 56 3.26 -4.24 -0.01
N ALA A 57 2.93 -4.65 -1.24
CA ALA A 57 3.14 -3.81 -2.41
C ALA A 57 2.35 -2.48 -2.32
N PHE A 58 1.13 -2.51 -1.78
CA PHE A 58 0.35 -1.30 -1.51
C PHE A 58 1.03 -0.42 -0.45
N TRP A 59 1.56 -1.01 0.62
CA TRP A 59 2.29 -0.29 1.66
C TRP A 59 3.54 0.40 1.12
N GLN A 60 4.31 -0.26 0.25
CA GLN A 60 5.44 0.35 -0.44
C GLN A 60 5.02 1.59 -1.25
N VAL A 61 3.88 1.52 -1.96
CA VAL A 61 3.35 2.68 -2.68
C VAL A 61 2.90 3.78 -1.72
N VAL A 62 2.27 3.44 -0.59
CA VAL A 62 1.89 4.44 0.44
C VAL A 62 3.13 5.13 1.00
N LYS A 63 4.15 4.37 1.40
CA LYS A 63 5.43 4.90 1.90
C LYS A 63 6.11 5.80 0.87
N ALA A 64 6.12 5.40 -0.41
CA ALA A 64 6.70 6.19 -1.49
C ALA A 64 6.04 7.57 -1.66
N HIS A 65 4.78 7.71 -1.27
CA HIS A 65 4.02 8.96 -1.35
C HIS A 65 3.81 9.62 0.02
N GLN A 66 4.33 9.02 1.11
CA GLN A 66 4.20 9.58 2.43
C GLN A 66 5.27 10.65 2.60
N ASP A 67 4.82 11.90 2.73
CA ASP A 67 5.70 13.04 2.97
C ASP A 67 5.12 13.86 4.13
N PRO A 68 5.94 14.30 5.10
CA PRO A 68 5.45 15.05 6.27
C PRO A 68 4.82 16.39 5.91
N THR A 69 5.09 16.93 4.73
CA THR A 69 4.49 18.17 4.21
C THR A 69 3.24 17.92 3.35
N GLY A 70 2.92 16.65 3.06
CA GLY A 70 1.80 16.26 2.20
C GLY A 70 2.05 16.53 0.71
N ALA A 71 3.31 16.77 0.30
CA ALA A 71 3.66 17.16 -1.06
C ALA A 71 3.17 16.19 -2.15
N TYR A 72 3.01 14.90 -1.82
CA TYR A 72 2.61 13.85 -2.76
C TYR A 72 1.17 13.35 -2.57
N ASP A 73 0.39 13.93 -1.66
CA ASP A 73 -0.98 13.48 -1.38
C ASP A 73 -1.87 13.57 -2.64
N GLN A 74 -1.75 14.68 -3.36
CA GLN A 74 -2.49 14.87 -4.60
C GLN A 74 -2.03 13.89 -5.70
N LEU A 75 -0.73 13.63 -5.79
CA LEU A 75 -0.17 12.66 -6.76
C LEU A 75 -0.68 11.25 -6.45
N PHE A 76 -0.69 10.85 -5.19
CA PHE A 76 -1.24 9.57 -4.75
C PHE A 76 -2.74 9.44 -5.06
N ALA A 77 -3.52 10.49 -4.78
CA ALA A 77 -4.95 10.52 -5.09
C ALA A 77 -5.21 10.40 -6.61
N GLN A 78 -4.44 11.08 -7.44
CA GLN A 78 -4.55 10.96 -8.90
C GLN A 78 -4.21 9.55 -9.39
N ARG A 79 -3.17 8.94 -8.83
CA ARG A 79 -2.74 7.58 -9.21
C ARG A 79 -3.73 6.51 -8.79
N THR A 80 -4.29 6.62 -7.59
CA THR A 80 -5.34 5.69 -7.14
C THR A 80 -6.58 5.80 -8.03
N GLN A 81 -7.01 7.02 -8.38
CA GLN A 81 -8.11 7.23 -9.33
C GLN A 81 -7.80 6.64 -10.72
N ARG A 82 -6.60 6.87 -11.28
CA ARG A 82 -6.18 6.32 -12.58
C ARG A 82 -6.09 4.80 -12.59
N ALA A 83 -5.75 4.19 -11.44
CA ALA A 83 -5.78 2.75 -11.26
C ALA A 83 -7.20 2.16 -11.09
N GLY A 84 -8.22 3.02 -11.06
CA GLY A 84 -9.62 2.61 -10.91
C GLY A 84 -10.01 2.28 -9.46
N LEU A 85 -9.23 2.74 -8.47
CA LEU A 85 -9.59 2.67 -7.06
C LEU A 85 -10.48 3.86 -6.72
N THR A 86 -11.59 3.60 -6.03
CA THR A 86 -12.40 4.65 -5.42
C THR A 86 -11.78 5.10 -4.09
N PRO A 87 -12.15 6.28 -3.56
CA PRO A 87 -11.74 6.68 -2.21
C PRO A 87 -12.09 5.62 -1.15
N THR A 88 -13.24 4.94 -1.29
CA THR A 88 -13.65 3.86 -0.40
C THR A 88 -12.73 2.65 -0.48
N ASP A 89 -12.31 2.25 -1.68
CA ASP A 89 -11.36 1.13 -1.87
C ASP A 89 -10.02 1.44 -1.20
N VAL A 90 -9.52 2.66 -1.38
CA VAL A 90 -8.26 3.11 -0.76
C VAL A 90 -8.39 3.10 0.77
N GLN A 91 -9.51 3.56 1.33
CA GLN A 91 -9.74 3.53 2.78
C GLN A 91 -9.78 2.10 3.32
N ARG A 92 -10.43 1.16 2.61
CA ARG A 92 -10.45 -0.26 2.99
C ARG A 92 -9.06 -0.88 2.96
N LEU A 93 -8.27 -0.61 1.91
CA LEU A 93 -6.90 -1.08 1.81
C LEU A 93 -6.03 -0.53 2.94
N LYS A 94 -6.15 0.77 3.26
CA LYS A 94 -5.43 1.40 4.38
C LYS A 94 -5.81 0.78 5.73
N ALA A 95 -7.11 0.60 5.98
CA ALA A 95 -7.57 0.02 7.23
C ALA A 95 -7.14 -1.45 7.38
N ARG A 96 -7.17 -2.21 6.28
CA ARG A 96 -6.69 -3.59 6.25
C ARG A 96 -5.18 -3.69 6.45
N LEU A 97 -4.42 -2.80 5.81
CA LEU A 97 -2.98 -2.68 5.99
C LEU A 97 -2.63 -2.37 7.45
N GLN A 98 -3.33 -1.44 8.09
CA GLN A 98 -3.10 -1.12 9.50
C GLN A 98 -3.33 -2.33 10.39
N TRP A 99 -4.43 -3.07 10.19
CA TRP A 99 -4.69 -4.31 10.93
C TRP A 99 -3.58 -5.36 10.74
N TRP A 100 -3.11 -5.54 9.50
CA TRP A 100 -2.06 -6.51 9.17
C TRP A 100 -0.71 -6.15 9.82
N LEU A 101 -0.32 -4.88 9.80
CA LEU A 101 0.91 -4.42 10.45
C LEU A 101 0.85 -4.62 11.97
N THR A 102 -0.27 -4.28 12.61
CA THR A 102 -0.44 -4.51 14.06
C THR A 102 -0.41 -6.00 14.42
N ALA A 103 -0.99 -6.87 13.59
CA ALA A 103 -0.95 -8.31 13.82
C ALA A 103 0.47 -8.89 13.70
N GLN A 104 1.34 -8.31 12.86
CA GLN A 104 2.74 -8.73 12.75
C GLN A 104 3.57 -8.30 13.96
N ASP A 105 3.36 -7.09 14.47
CA ASP A 105 4.07 -6.59 15.65
C ASP A 105 3.77 -7.44 16.91
N GLU A 106 2.56 -8.00 17.02
CA GLU A 106 2.14 -8.87 18.13
C GLU A 106 2.71 -10.31 18.05
N GLU A 107 3.16 -10.77 16.88
CA GLU A 107 3.78 -12.10 16.70
C GLU A 107 5.30 -12.11 16.99
N GLU A 108 5.93 -10.94 17.12
CA GLU A 108 7.36 -10.78 17.41
C GLU A 108 7.69 -10.65 18.92
N GLU A 109 6.68 -10.64 19.83
CA GLU A 109 6.84 -10.65 21.30
C GLU A 109 6.74 -12.06 21.93
#